data_AF-A0A1T1BG00-F1
#
_entry.id   AF-A0A1T1BG00-F1
#
_cell.length_a   1.000
_cell.length_b   1.000
_cell.length_c   1.000
_cell.angle_alpha   90.00
_cell.angle_beta   90.00
_cell.angle_gamma   90.00
#
_symmetry.space_group_name_H-M   'P 1'
#
loop_
_entity.id
_entity.type
_entity.pdbx_description
1 polymer ?
#
loop_
_entity_poly.entity_id
_entity_poly.type
_entity_poly.pdbx_seq_one_letter_code
_entity_poly.pdbx_strand_id
1 'polypeptide(L)'
;MSLTVTPERPLRVAVIGSGPSGIYAAEALLKSDLNVDIDVFDRLPTPYGLVRYGVAPDHLTIKSVTRGFEKTLGDPRVRFLGNVEFGTDLTHQDALTHYDAILYTVGASSDRRLGIPGEDLTGSMSATEFVAWYNGHPDAAAREMVLSAGGVAVVGVGNVALDVSRILAKTTQELRSSDIAPHALDALEHSAVKDVWILGRRGPAQAAFTTKELREFGELHESEPVVDPAEIALTEAEEAAVTDNVKKKNIEVLRDFAAREREGKPRRVHLRFLVSPTEIIDDGTGHVGGLKVERNRLDESGNAVGTGEYEVLPVQMVLRSVGYRGVALPGVPFDERRGVIPNEEGRVEGRVGEYTAGWIKRGPSGVVGTNRKDATDTVAQLLADVHGGKLPGAAHPTREAVDALLAGRNVPVYSFADWQALDAHEVATGQAEGRPRRKIVHREMMLGHRQG
;
A
#
# COMPACT_ATOMS: atom_id res chain seq x y z
N MET A 1 -7.39 34.42 18.39
CA MET A 1 -8.23 34.07 19.57
C MET A 1 -8.13 32.56 19.73
N SER A 2 -8.10 32.02 20.95
CA SER A 2 -8.10 30.56 21.12
C SER A 2 -9.46 29.98 20.70
N LEU A 3 -9.44 28.84 20.00
CA LEU A 3 -10.64 28.13 19.60
C LEU A 3 -11.51 27.78 20.83
N THR A 4 -12.81 28.04 20.73
CA THR A 4 -13.80 27.55 21.70
C THR A 4 -14.83 26.69 20.96
N VAL A 5 -14.96 25.43 21.36
CA VAL A 5 -15.88 24.47 20.73
C VAL A 5 -17.23 24.52 21.44
N THR A 6 -18.31 24.70 20.69
CA THR A 6 -19.70 24.69 21.20
C THR A 6 -20.60 23.85 20.30
N PRO A 7 -21.85 23.55 20.70
CA PRO A 7 -22.80 22.89 19.80
C PRO A 7 -23.02 23.63 18.48
N GLU A 8 -23.03 24.96 18.49
CA GLU A 8 -23.22 25.83 17.32
C GLU A 8 -21.91 26.08 16.54
N ARG A 9 -20.76 25.80 17.16
CA ARG A 9 -19.43 25.89 16.57
C ARG A 9 -18.65 24.60 16.85
N PRO A 10 -18.95 23.50 16.14
CA PRO A 10 -18.21 22.25 16.28
C PRO A 10 -16.74 22.45 15.91
N LEU A 11 -15.87 21.61 16.45
CA LEU A 11 -14.48 21.51 16.02
C LEU A 11 -14.43 21.02 14.56
N ARG A 12 -13.80 21.80 13.68
CA ARG A 12 -13.68 21.48 12.26
C ARG A 12 -12.35 20.84 11.97
N VAL A 13 -12.37 19.60 11.48
CA VAL A 13 -11.16 18.83 11.19
C VAL A 13 -11.14 18.39 9.73
N ALA A 14 -10.05 18.69 9.02
CA ALA A 14 -9.75 18.10 7.72
C ALA A 14 -8.90 16.86 7.90
N VAL A 15 -9.32 15.73 7.35
CA VAL A 15 -8.52 14.50 7.28
C VAL A 15 -8.10 14.29 5.83
N ILE A 16 -6.81 14.36 5.55
CA ILE A 16 -6.25 14.26 4.20
C ILE A 16 -5.83 12.81 3.92
N GLY A 17 -6.64 12.11 3.13
CA GLY A 17 -6.48 10.71 2.76
C GLY A 17 -7.47 9.79 3.49
N SER A 18 -8.23 9.00 2.72
CA SER A 18 -9.30 8.13 3.24
C SER A 18 -8.89 6.67 3.44
N GLY A 19 -7.58 6.43 3.63
CA GLY A 19 -7.07 5.13 4.02
C GLY A 19 -7.41 4.77 5.48
N PRO A 20 -6.98 3.58 5.96
CA PRO A 20 -7.28 3.13 7.33
C PRO A 20 -6.95 4.15 8.42
N SER A 21 -5.79 4.82 8.36
CA SER A 21 -5.41 5.81 9.37
C SER A 21 -6.35 7.02 9.41
N GLY A 22 -6.76 7.53 8.25
CA GLY A 22 -7.70 8.66 8.17
C GLY A 22 -9.06 8.30 8.74
N ILE A 23 -9.59 7.14 8.36
CA ILE A 23 -10.90 6.69 8.83
C ILE A 23 -10.87 6.33 10.33
N TYR A 24 -9.79 5.71 10.82
CA TYR A 24 -9.63 5.47 12.26
C TYR A 24 -9.47 6.77 13.06
N ALA A 25 -8.84 7.80 12.50
CA ALA A 25 -8.77 9.10 13.14
C ALA A 25 -10.15 9.77 13.20
N ALA A 26 -10.91 9.73 12.09
CA ALA A 26 -12.30 10.20 12.09
C ALA A 26 -13.15 9.44 13.13
N GLU A 27 -13.02 8.10 13.20
CA GLU A 27 -13.70 7.29 14.20
C GLU A 27 -13.32 7.70 15.64
N ALA A 28 -12.05 7.98 15.92
CA ALA A 28 -11.60 8.42 17.22
C ALA A 28 -12.14 9.81 17.58
N LEU A 29 -12.20 10.74 16.63
CA LEU A 29 -12.80 12.07 16.81
C LEU A 29 -14.30 11.98 17.10
N LEU A 30 -15.04 11.12 16.40
CA LEU A 30 -16.48 10.91 16.63
C LEU A 30 -16.81 10.38 18.03
N LYS A 31 -15.85 9.69 18.66
CA LYS A 31 -15.95 9.12 20.02
C LYS A 31 -15.45 10.07 21.11
N SER A 32 -14.96 11.25 20.74
CA SER A 32 -14.53 12.27 21.70
C SER A 32 -15.72 12.90 22.43
N ASP A 33 -15.40 13.67 23.46
CA ASP A 33 -16.32 14.48 24.24
C ASP A 33 -16.70 15.81 23.55
N LEU A 34 -16.10 16.12 22.40
CA LEU A 34 -16.34 17.35 21.65
C LEU A 34 -17.43 17.18 20.59
N ASN A 35 -18.12 18.28 20.30
CA ASN A 35 -18.89 18.36 19.07
C ASN A 35 -17.90 18.56 17.91
N VAL A 36 -17.93 17.64 16.93
CA VAL A 36 -16.95 17.58 15.84
C VAL A 36 -17.64 17.49 14.50
N ASP A 37 -16.99 18.05 13.50
CA ASP A 37 -17.43 18.06 12.13
C ASP A 37 -16.21 17.82 11.24
N ILE A 38 -16.21 16.73 10.49
CA ILE A 38 -15.01 16.14 9.89
C ILE A 38 -15.21 16.04 8.38
N ASP A 39 -14.31 16.64 7.60
CA ASP A 39 -14.23 16.41 6.16
C ASP A 39 -13.05 15.47 5.89
N VAL A 40 -13.34 14.32 5.26
CA VAL A 40 -12.33 13.35 4.83
C VAL A 40 -12.11 13.52 3.33
N PHE A 41 -10.94 14.04 2.96
CA PHE A 41 -10.56 14.28 1.58
C PHE A 41 -9.83 13.08 0.99
N ASP A 42 -10.08 12.78 -0.27
CA ASP A 42 -9.25 11.86 -1.04
C ASP A 42 -9.13 12.31 -2.49
N ARG A 43 -7.92 12.19 -3.04
CA ARG A 43 -7.67 12.49 -4.46
C ARG A 43 -8.38 11.51 -5.39
N LEU A 44 -8.79 10.34 -4.89
CA LEU A 44 -9.55 9.34 -5.64
C LEU A 44 -11.05 9.49 -5.39
N PRO A 45 -11.91 9.15 -6.37
CA PRO A 45 -13.35 9.04 -6.14
C PRO A 45 -13.72 7.97 -5.11
N THR A 46 -12.87 6.95 -4.94
CA THR A 46 -13.14 5.79 -4.09
C THR A 46 -12.34 5.85 -2.79
N PRO A 47 -12.94 5.56 -1.62
CA PRO A 47 -12.23 5.58 -0.35
C PRO A 47 -11.39 4.30 -0.10
N TYR A 48 -10.85 4.20 1.12
CA TYR A 48 -10.19 3.03 1.73
C TYR A 48 -8.73 2.81 1.37
N GLY A 49 -8.16 3.59 0.45
CA GLY A 49 -6.75 3.56 0.09
C GLY A 49 -6.24 2.13 -0.19
N LEU A 50 -5.15 1.73 0.47
CA LEU A 50 -4.54 0.41 0.28
C LEU A 50 -5.41 -0.79 0.69
N VAL A 51 -6.51 -0.60 1.43
CA VAL A 51 -7.46 -1.73 1.63
C VAL A 51 -8.15 -2.10 0.30
N ARG A 52 -8.43 -1.11 -0.55
CA ARG A 52 -8.99 -1.32 -1.89
C ARG A 52 -7.90 -1.58 -2.94
N TYR A 53 -6.79 -0.84 -2.86
CA TYR A 53 -5.77 -0.78 -3.92
C TYR A 53 -4.45 -1.49 -3.60
N GLY A 54 -4.24 -1.96 -2.38
CA GLY A 54 -3.01 -2.62 -1.93
C GLY A 54 -3.21 -4.08 -1.56
N VAL A 55 -4.16 -4.37 -0.68
CA VAL A 55 -4.47 -5.75 -0.25
C VAL A 55 -4.77 -6.62 -1.46
N ALA A 56 -4.01 -7.71 -1.60
CA ALA A 56 -4.12 -8.63 -2.72
C ALA A 56 -5.56 -9.12 -2.90
N PRO A 57 -6.01 -9.34 -4.15
CA PRO A 57 -7.41 -9.63 -4.43
C PRO A 57 -7.90 -10.96 -3.85
N ASP A 58 -6.99 -11.91 -3.65
CA ASP A 58 -7.22 -13.20 -3.02
C ASP A 58 -7.18 -13.16 -1.47
N HIS A 59 -6.94 -11.98 -0.87
CA HIS A 59 -6.96 -11.75 0.58
C HIS A 59 -8.23 -11.05 1.07
N LEU A 60 -9.41 -11.55 0.67
CA LEU A 60 -10.72 -10.93 0.92
C LEU A 60 -11.03 -10.70 2.41
N THR A 61 -10.56 -11.57 3.32
CA THR A 61 -10.81 -11.43 4.76
C THR A 61 -10.26 -10.12 5.33
N ILE A 62 -9.11 -9.64 4.82
CA ILE A 62 -8.54 -8.37 5.29
C ILE A 62 -9.41 -7.19 4.84
N LYS A 63 -10.05 -7.30 3.66
CA LYS A 63 -10.92 -6.27 3.11
C LYS A 63 -12.23 -6.11 3.88
N SER A 64 -12.64 -7.07 4.71
CA SER A 64 -13.89 -6.97 5.49
C SER A 64 -13.90 -5.83 6.51
N VAL A 65 -12.74 -5.24 6.82
CA VAL A 65 -12.60 -4.05 7.65
C VAL A 65 -13.38 -2.84 7.10
N THR A 66 -13.64 -2.80 5.78
CA THR A 66 -14.39 -1.70 5.14
C THR A 66 -15.80 -1.54 5.70
N ARG A 67 -16.43 -2.60 6.21
CA ARG A 67 -17.75 -2.50 6.88
C ARG A 67 -17.72 -1.55 8.08
N GLY A 68 -16.62 -1.56 8.83
CA GLY A 68 -16.43 -0.61 9.94
C GLY A 68 -16.21 0.81 9.41
N PHE A 69 -15.46 0.94 8.31
CA PHE A 69 -15.20 2.22 7.67
C PHE A 69 -16.45 2.87 7.07
N GLU A 70 -17.34 2.09 6.47
CA GLU A 70 -18.64 2.53 5.97
C GLU A 70 -19.49 3.15 7.09
N LYS A 71 -19.50 2.53 8.28
CA LYS A 71 -20.20 3.09 9.43
C LYS A 71 -19.64 4.46 9.83
N THR A 72 -18.33 4.64 9.81
CA THR A 72 -17.69 5.92 10.14
C THR A 72 -17.96 6.98 9.08
N LEU A 73 -17.80 6.65 7.79
CA LEU A 73 -18.03 7.58 6.69
C LEU A 73 -19.51 7.92 6.47
N GLY A 74 -20.42 7.08 6.97
CA GLY A 74 -21.87 7.32 6.95
C GLY A 74 -22.41 8.10 8.17
N ASP A 75 -21.57 8.47 9.15
CA ASP A 75 -22.00 9.33 10.26
C ASP A 75 -22.25 10.77 9.73
N PRO A 76 -23.37 11.44 10.05
CA PRO A 76 -23.68 12.78 9.55
C PRO A 76 -22.63 13.87 9.88
N ARG A 77 -21.83 13.65 10.93
CA ARG A 77 -20.71 14.52 11.32
C ARG A 77 -19.47 14.33 10.45
N VAL A 78 -19.44 13.28 9.63
CA VAL A 78 -18.37 13.00 8.67
C VAL A 78 -18.88 13.23 7.25
N ARG A 79 -18.07 13.91 6.44
CA ARG A 79 -18.33 14.08 5.01
C ARG A 79 -17.12 13.63 4.21
N PHE A 80 -17.30 12.63 3.35
CA PHE A 80 -16.28 12.24 2.39
C PHE A 80 -16.33 13.16 1.17
N LEU A 81 -15.18 13.73 0.82
CA LEU A 81 -14.96 14.60 -0.32
C LEU A 81 -13.90 13.93 -1.22
N GLY A 82 -14.35 12.97 -2.02
CA GLY A 82 -13.50 12.24 -2.97
C GLY A 82 -13.28 13.03 -4.26
N ASN A 83 -12.27 12.61 -5.02
CA ASN A 83 -11.80 13.31 -6.21
C ASN A 83 -11.38 14.77 -5.93
N VAL A 84 -10.82 15.02 -4.74
CA VAL A 84 -10.28 16.32 -4.32
C VAL A 84 -8.82 16.11 -3.93
N GLU A 85 -7.90 16.67 -4.70
CA GLU A 85 -6.46 16.53 -4.48
C GLU A 85 -5.90 17.65 -3.59
N PHE A 86 -5.26 17.26 -2.49
CA PHE A 86 -4.58 18.20 -1.62
C PHE A 86 -3.31 18.72 -2.29
N GLY A 87 -3.10 20.04 -2.24
CA GLY A 87 -2.01 20.74 -2.91
C GLY A 87 -2.41 21.39 -4.24
N THR A 88 -3.54 20.99 -4.82
CA THR A 88 -4.10 21.55 -6.06
C THR A 88 -5.53 22.08 -5.84
N ASP A 89 -6.48 21.18 -5.60
CA ASP A 89 -7.90 21.50 -5.42
C ASP A 89 -8.16 22.11 -4.05
N LEU A 90 -7.49 21.56 -3.02
CA LEU A 90 -7.45 22.07 -1.64
C LEU A 90 -5.98 22.35 -1.28
N THR A 91 -5.57 23.61 -1.27
CA THR A 91 -4.20 23.98 -0.89
C THR A 91 -4.04 23.98 0.63
N HIS A 92 -2.78 23.96 1.10
CA HIS A 92 -2.47 24.12 2.52
C HIS A 92 -3.08 25.39 3.14
N GLN A 93 -3.06 26.52 2.42
CA GLN A 93 -3.64 27.78 2.91
C GLN A 93 -5.16 27.74 2.99
N ASP A 94 -5.82 27.06 2.05
CA ASP A 94 -7.26 26.85 2.13
C ASP A 94 -7.59 26.02 3.37
N ALA A 95 -6.85 24.93 3.61
CA ALA A 95 -7.06 24.07 4.76
C ALA A 95 -6.90 24.83 6.09
N LEU A 96 -5.88 25.69 6.22
CA LEU A 96 -5.70 26.54 7.41
C LEU A 96 -6.82 27.58 7.58
N THR A 97 -7.39 28.06 6.47
CA THR A 97 -8.48 29.05 6.49
C THR A 97 -9.80 28.43 6.96
N HIS A 98 -10.05 27.17 6.60
CA HIS A 98 -11.34 26.51 6.77
C HIS A 98 -11.42 25.49 7.91
N TYR A 99 -10.28 25.01 8.45
CA TYR A 99 -10.26 23.97 9.48
C TYR A 99 -9.46 24.38 10.71
N ASP A 100 -9.97 23.99 11.87
CA ASP A 100 -9.29 24.23 13.15
C ASP A 100 -8.09 23.31 13.33
N ALA A 101 -8.16 22.11 12.75
CA ALA A 101 -7.09 21.14 12.72
C ALA A 101 -7.04 20.39 11.38
N ILE A 102 -5.83 20.03 10.96
CA ILE A 102 -5.56 19.25 9.75
C ILE A 102 -4.85 17.96 10.17
N LEU A 103 -5.31 16.82 9.68
CA LEU A 103 -4.72 15.50 9.91
C LEU A 103 -4.25 14.90 8.59
N TYR A 104 -2.93 14.76 8.42
CA TYR A 104 -2.35 14.12 7.24
C TYR A 104 -2.29 12.61 7.42
N THR A 105 -3.02 11.89 6.57
CA THR A 105 -3.13 10.42 6.59
C THR A 105 -2.93 9.82 5.20
N VAL A 106 -2.11 10.48 4.37
CA VAL A 106 -1.87 10.16 2.95
C VAL A 106 -1.07 8.88 2.69
N GLY A 107 -0.61 8.20 3.75
CA GLY A 107 0.09 6.93 3.64
C GLY A 107 1.47 7.05 2.98
N ALA A 108 1.86 6.01 2.24
CA ALA A 108 3.10 5.99 1.47
C ALA A 108 2.77 5.49 0.06
N SER A 109 2.84 6.38 -0.93
CA SER A 109 2.36 6.15 -2.30
C SER A 109 3.49 5.93 -3.32
N SER A 110 4.74 5.95 -2.87
CA SER A 110 5.92 5.70 -3.69
C SER A 110 6.73 4.53 -3.11
N ASP A 111 7.87 4.23 -3.72
CA ASP A 111 8.75 3.11 -3.37
C ASP A 111 10.19 3.55 -3.22
N ARG A 112 10.95 2.72 -2.49
CA ARG A 112 12.39 2.86 -2.43
C ARG A 112 13.03 2.33 -3.72
N ARG A 113 13.97 3.11 -4.25
CA ARG A 113 14.87 2.73 -5.34
C ARG A 113 15.90 1.70 -4.85
N LEU A 114 16.34 0.83 -5.75
CA LEU A 114 17.48 -0.06 -5.58
C LEU A 114 18.80 0.71 -5.65
N GLY A 115 18.87 1.76 -6.49
CA GLY A 115 20.08 2.56 -6.69
C GLY A 115 21.16 1.82 -7.48
N ILE A 116 20.77 0.98 -8.44
CA ILE A 116 21.66 0.18 -9.29
C ILE A 116 21.55 0.58 -10.76
N PRO A 117 22.57 0.33 -11.60
CA PRO A 117 22.49 0.56 -13.03
C PRO A 117 21.33 -0.21 -13.68
N GLY A 118 20.70 0.41 -14.69
CA GLY A 118 19.56 -0.14 -15.42
C GLY A 118 18.22 -0.09 -14.69
N GLU A 119 18.14 0.54 -13.50
CA GLU A 119 16.90 0.60 -12.72
C GLU A 119 15.71 1.22 -13.48
N ASP A 120 15.98 2.15 -14.41
CA ASP A 120 14.96 2.85 -15.20
C ASP A 120 14.65 2.20 -16.57
N LEU A 121 15.17 0.98 -16.85
CA LEU A 121 14.86 0.24 -18.08
C LEU A 121 13.38 -0.16 -18.18
N THR A 122 12.87 -0.30 -19.40
CA THR A 122 11.50 -0.79 -19.62
C THR A 122 11.38 -2.24 -19.17
N GLY A 123 10.43 -2.52 -18.27
CA GLY A 123 10.30 -3.81 -17.56
C GLY A 123 10.80 -3.77 -16.12
N SER A 124 11.42 -2.67 -15.68
CA SER A 124 11.87 -2.45 -14.32
C SER A 124 10.95 -1.50 -13.57
N MET A 125 10.08 -2.02 -12.71
CA MET A 125 9.04 -1.25 -12.01
C MET A 125 8.98 -1.55 -10.51
N SER A 126 8.25 -0.76 -9.75
CA SER A 126 8.00 -1.12 -8.36
C SER A 126 6.94 -2.23 -8.24
N ALA A 127 7.01 -3.00 -7.17
CA ALA A 127 5.96 -3.97 -6.86
C ALA A 127 4.62 -3.28 -6.58
N THR A 128 4.62 -2.05 -6.06
CA THR A 128 3.38 -1.32 -5.75
C THR A 128 2.69 -0.82 -7.01
N GLU A 129 3.46 -0.54 -8.07
CA GLU A 129 2.90 -0.23 -9.39
C GLU A 129 2.16 -1.43 -9.98
N PHE A 130 2.73 -2.64 -9.84
CA PHE A 130 2.08 -3.89 -10.24
C PHE A 130 0.85 -4.20 -9.35
N VAL A 131 0.96 -3.97 -8.04
CA VAL A 131 -0.16 -4.11 -7.09
C VAL A 131 -1.31 -3.17 -7.43
N ALA A 132 -1.01 -1.91 -7.67
CA ALA A 132 -1.99 -0.89 -8.03
C ALA A 132 -2.70 -1.26 -9.34
N TRP A 133 -1.95 -1.77 -10.32
CA TRP A 133 -2.50 -2.26 -11.60
C TRP A 133 -3.49 -3.40 -11.39
N TYR A 134 -3.09 -4.52 -10.77
CA TYR A 134 -4.00 -5.65 -10.61
C TYR A 134 -5.17 -5.36 -9.67
N ASN A 135 -5.02 -4.40 -8.75
CA ASN A 135 -6.12 -3.96 -7.89
C ASN A 135 -7.01 -2.88 -8.53
N GLY A 136 -6.75 -2.46 -9.76
CA GLY A 136 -7.62 -1.53 -10.48
C GLY A 136 -7.52 -0.08 -10.01
N HIS A 137 -6.35 0.33 -9.51
CA HIS A 137 -6.07 1.73 -9.21
C HIS A 137 -6.11 2.56 -10.51
N PRO A 138 -6.84 3.69 -10.56
CA PRO A 138 -7.06 4.41 -11.82
C PRO A 138 -5.79 4.93 -12.46
N ASP A 139 -4.82 5.39 -11.66
CA ASP A 139 -3.53 5.85 -12.18
C ASP A 139 -2.62 4.72 -12.70
N ALA A 140 -2.96 3.46 -12.45
CA ALA A 140 -2.18 2.30 -12.86
C ALA A 140 -2.91 1.40 -13.88
N ALA A 141 -4.22 1.56 -14.04
CA ALA A 141 -5.06 0.66 -14.86
C ALA A 141 -4.69 0.63 -16.35
N ALA A 142 -4.19 1.75 -16.88
CA ALA A 142 -3.76 1.85 -18.28
C ALA A 142 -2.29 1.46 -18.49
N ARG A 143 -1.56 1.06 -17.44
CA ARG A 143 -0.16 0.68 -17.57
C ARG A 143 -0.03 -0.67 -18.28
N GLU A 144 0.87 -0.72 -19.24
CA GLU A 144 1.25 -1.95 -19.90
C GLU A 144 2.23 -2.72 -19.02
N MET A 145 1.88 -3.97 -18.71
CA MET A 145 2.73 -4.88 -17.94
C MET A 145 3.48 -5.79 -18.90
N VAL A 146 4.76 -6.07 -18.61
CA VAL A 146 5.62 -6.93 -19.45
C VAL A 146 5.33 -8.41 -19.18
N LEU A 147 4.08 -8.83 -19.45
CA LEU A 147 3.63 -10.21 -19.21
C LEU A 147 4.04 -11.19 -20.32
N SER A 148 4.67 -10.70 -21.39
CA SER A 148 5.40 -11.53 -22.35
C SER A 148 6.73 -12.07 -21.80
N ALA A 149 7.17 -11.59 -20.62
CA ALA A 149 8.36 -12.07 -19.94
C ALA A 149 8.23 -13.58 -19.62
N GLY A 150 9.28 -14.35 -19.90
CA GLY A 150 9.39 -15.73 -19.42
C GLY A 150 9.85 -15.79 -17.97
N GLY A 151 10.69 -14.84 -17.56
CA GLY A 151 11.24 -14.74 -16.21
C GLY A 151 11.00 -13.37 -15.56
N VAL A 152 10.66 -13.36 -14.27
CA VAL A 152 10.42 -12.17 -13.46
C VAL A 152 11.26 -12.22 -12.20
N ALA A 153 11.99 -11.15 -11.87
CA ALA A 153 12.63 -11.01 -10.58
C ALA A 153 11.80 -10.12 -9.65
N VAL A 154 11.62 -10.52 -8.40
CA VAL A 154 10.96 -9.76 -7.34
C VAL A 154 11.98 -9.52 -6.23
N VAL A 155 12.44 -8.28 -6.10
CA VAL A 155 13.50 -7.93 -5.15
C VAL A 155 12.88 -7.57 -3.80
N GLY A 156 13.07 -8.43 -2.79
CA GLY A 156 12.54 -8.28 -1.44
C GLY A 156 11.86 -9.55 -0.93
N VAL A 157 11.86 -9.73 0.38
CA VAL A 157 11.30 -10.91 1.08
C VAL A 157 10.27 -10.51 2.14
N GLY A 158 9.32 -9.66 1.74
CA GLY A 158 8.15 -9.27 2.55
C GLY A 158 6.84 -9.75 1.91
N ASN A 159 5.72 -9.55 2.60
CA ASN A 159 4.42 -10.01 2.11
C ASN A 159 4.02 -9.43 0.74
N VAL A 160 4.40 -8.19 0.43
CA VAL A 160 4.13 -7.62 -0.91
C VAL A 160 4.88 -8.36 -2.01
N ALA A 161 6.12 -8.79 -1.74
CA ALA A 161 6.89 -9.62 -2.67
C ALA A 161 6.21 -10.98 -2.89
N LEU A 162 5.66 -11.57 -1.83
CA LEU A 162 4.87 -12.78 -1.94
C LEU A 162 3.57 -12.55 -2.72
N ASP A 163 2.85 -11.47 -2.46
CA ASP A 163 1.59 -11.16 -3.13
C ASP A 163 1.79 -11.00 -4.65
N VAL A 164 2.76 -10.19 -5.11
CA VAL A 164 3.01 -10.03 -6.56
C VAL A 164 3.46 -11.34 -7.20
N SER A 165 4.27 -12.13 -6.51
CA SER A 165 4.73 -13.42 -7.00
C SER A 165 3.59 -14.43 -7.10
N ARG A 166 2.67 -14.44 -6.12
CA ARG A 166 1.50 -15.30 -6.11
C ARG A 166 0.52 -14.94 -7.22
N ILE A 167 0.30 -13.64 -7.49
CA ILE A 167 -0.54 -13.21 -8.62
C ILE A 167 0.05 -13.65 -9.97
N LEU A 168 1.37 -13.59 -10.14
CA LEU A 168 2.04 -14.08 -11.35
C LEU A 168 2.03 -15.62 -11.46
N ALA A 169 2.09 -16.32 -10.33
CA ALA A 169 2.17 -17.78 -10.28
C ALA A 169 0.81 -18.49 -10.38
N LYS A 170 -0.29 -17.83 -9.96
CA LYS A 170 -1.64 -18.39 -10.02
C LYS A 170 -2.17 -18.48 -11.45
N THR A 171 -3.06 -19.44 -11.65
CA THR A 171 -3.94 -19.50 -12.82
C THR A 171 -5.01 -18.41 -12.73
N THR A 172 -5.54 -17.98 -13.88
CA THR A 172 -6.70 -17.07 -13.91
C THR A 172 -7.94 -17.71 -13.30
N GLN A 173 -8.08 -19.04 -13.35
CA GLN A 173 -9.16 -19.76 -12.68
C GLN A 173 -9.08 -19.64 -11.15
N GLU A 174 -7.88 -19.73 -10.56
CA GLU A 174 -7.66 -19.48 -9.13
C GLU A 174 -7.96 -18.02 -8.75
N LEU A 175 -7.75 -17.08 -9.66
CA LEU A 175 -8.00 -15.65 -9.45
C LEU A 175 -9.44 -15.22 -9.75
N ARG A 176 -10.20 -16.01 -10.51
CA ARG A 176 -11.55 -15.63 -10.97
C ARG A 176 -12.51 -15.38 -9.81
N SER A 177 -12.39 -16.10 -8.70
CA SER A 177 -13.21 -15.91 -7.49
C SER A 177 -12.81 -14.70 -6.62
N SER A 178 -11.75 -13.99 -7.00
CA SER A 178 -11.23 -12.81 -6.29
C SER A 178 -11.80 -11.49 -6.83
N ASP A 179 -11.47 -10.35 -6.21
CA ASP A 179 -11.81 -9.01 -6.72
C ASP A 179 -10.72 -8.36 -7.61
N ILE A 180 -9.84 -9.17 -8.23
CA ILE A 180 -8.82 -8.69 -9.18
C ILE A 180 -9.46 -7.87 -10.31
N ALA A 181 -8.81 -6.80 -10.73
CA ALA A 181 -9.34 -5.94 -11.78
C ALA A 181 -9.54 -6.71 -13.10
N PRO A 182 -10.66 -6.48 -13.84
CA PRO A 182 -10.93 -7.22 -15.07
C PRO A 182 -9.80 -7.17 -16.10
N HIS A 183 -9.28 -5.96 -16.39
CA HIS A 183 -8.18 -5.79 -17.34
C HIS A 183 -6.91 -6.57 -16.95
N ALA A 184 -6.65 -6.70 -15.65
CA ALA A 184 -5.48 -7.43 -15.16
C ALA A 184 -5.67 -8.95 -15.27
N LEU A 185 -6.89 -9.44 -14.99
CA LEU A 185 -7.22 -10.86 -15.19
C LEU A 185 -7.10 -11.25 -16.67
N ASP A 186 -7.63 -10.42 -17.57
CA ASP A 186 -7.56 -10.63 -19.02
C ASP A 186 -6.10 -10.63 -19.52
N ALA A 187 -5.26 -9.75 -18.99
CA ALA A 187 -3.84 -9.71 -19.32
C ALA A 187 -3.07 -10.92 -18.77
N LEU A 188 -3.38 -11.37 -17.54
CA LEU A 188 -2.75 -12.54 -16.91
C LEU A 188 -3.08 -13.86 -17.61
N GLU A 189 -4.25 -13.97 -18.26
CA GLU A 189 -4.62 -15.12 -19.10
C GLU A 189 -3.58 -15.37 -20.20
N HIS A 190 -2.97 -14.31 -20.72
CA HIS A 190 -2.01 -14.35 -21.81
C HIS A 190 -0.55 -14.25 -21.33
N SER A 191 -0.32 -14.37 -20.01
CA SER A 191 1.02 -14.28 -19.42
C SER A 191 1.92 -15.44 -19.86
N ALA A 192 3.13 -15.11 -20.31
CA ALA A 192 4.18 -16.05 -20.66
C ALA A 192 5.08 -16.43 -19.47
N VAL A 193 4.83 -15.84 -18.28
CA VAL A 193 5.68 -16.02 -17.09
C VAL A 193 5.74 -17.48 -16.67
N LYS A 194 6.96 -18.01 -16.60
CA LYS A 194 7.28 -19.37 -16.14
C LYS A 194 8.09 -19.37 -14.85
N ASP A 195 8.96 -18.39 -14.68
CA ASP A 195 9.86 -18.32 -13.53
C ASP A 195 9.70 -16.99 -12.80
N VAL A 196 9.38 -17.06 -11.50
CA VAL A 196 9.37 -15.89 -10.62
C VAL A 196 10.47 -16.06 -9.57
N TRP A 197 11.41 -15.14 -9.50
CA TRP A 197 12.56 -15.17 -8.61
C TRP A 197 12.39 -14.17 -7.48
N ILE A 198 12.04 -14.63 -6.29
CA ILE A 198 11.97 -13.80 -5.08
C ILE A 198 13.37 -13.72 -4.47
N LEU A 199 13.95 -12.52 -4.42
CA LEU A 199 15.35 -12.31 -4.06
C LEU A 199 15.49 -11.63 -2.69
N GLY A 200 16.08 -12.34 -1.73
CA GLY A 200 16.42 -11.84 -0.41
C GLY A 200 17.91 -11.58 -0.24
N ARG A 201 18.30 -10.33 0.03
CA ARG A 201 19.72 -10.00 0.29
C ARG A 201 20.31 -10.66 1.55
N ARG A 202 19.46 -10.96 2.55
CA ARG A 202 19.84 -11.65 3.79
C ARG A 202 19.31 -13.08 3.79
N GLY A 203 19.61 -13.84 4.84
CA GLY A 203 19.16 -15.21 5.01
C GLY A 203 17.68 -15.36 5.39
N PRO A 204 17.18 -16.60 5.49
CA PRO A 204 15.78 -16.91 5.75
C PRO A 204 15.30 -16.40 7.12
N ALA A 205 16.17 -16.36 8.13
CA ALA A 205 15.87 -15.84 9.47
C ALA A 205 15.60 -14.33 9.50
N GLN A 206 15.94 -13.59 8.45
CA GLN A 206 15.70 -12.15 8.33
C GLN A 206 14.55 -11.80 7.38
N ALA A 207 13.86 -12.80 6.82
CA ALA A 207 12.67 -12.58 6.01
C ALA A 207 11.55 -11.91 6.81
N ALA A 208 10.81 -11.02 6.15
CA ALA A 208 9.74 -10.22 6.75
C ALA A 208 8.34 -10.71 6.38
N PHE A 209 8.24 -11.77 5.56
CA PHE A 209 6.96 -12.39 5.26
C PHE A 209 6.43 -13.21 6.43
N THR A 210 5.12 -13.41 6.46
CA THR A 210 4.43 -14.22 7.46
C THR A 210 4.20 -15.65 6.97
N THR A 211 4.07 -16.59 7.91
CA THR A 211 4.04 -18.03 7.61
C THR A 211 2.86 -18.44 6.74
N LYS A 212 1.70 -17.81 6.91
CA LYS A 212 0.50 -18.13 6.14
C LYS A 212 0.74 -17.88 4.66
N GLU A 213 1.23 -16.70 4.34
CA GLU A 213 1.48 -16.21 2.97
C GLU A 213 2.59 -17.03 2.30
N LEU A 214 3.60 -17.49 3.06
CA LEU A 214 4.61 -18.40 2.54
C LEU A 214 4.03 -19.79 2.21
N ARG A 215 3.16 -20.36 3.06
CA ARG A 215 2.60 -21.71 2.86
C ARG A 215 1.75 -21.82 1.61
N GLU A 216 1.08 -20.74 1.21
CA GLU A 216 0.22 -20.69 0.00
C GLU A 216 0.97 -21.11 -1.27
N PHE A 217 2.29 -20.88 -1.37
CA PHE A 217 3.09 -21.32 -2.52
C PHE A 217 3.15 -22.84 -2.68
N GLY A 218 3.00 -23.58 -1.58
CA GLY A 218 2.96 -25.04 -1.60
C GLY A 218 1.64 -25.63 -2.08
N GLU A 219 0.63 -24.80 -2.31
CA GLU A 219 -0.75 -25.20 -2.66
C GLU A 219 -1.15 -24.72 -4.08
N LEU A 220 -0.26 -24.03 -4.79
CA LEU A 220 -0.55 -23.47 -6.12
C LEU A 220 -0.76 -24.58 -7.15
N HIS A 221 -1.75 -24.42 -8.02
CA HIS A 221 -2.15 -25.46 -8.97
C HIS A 221 -1.09 -25.69 -10.06
N GLU A 222 -0.61 -24.62 -10.68
CA GLU A 222 0.33 -24.67 -11.83
C GLU A 222 1.75 -24.21 -11.50
N SER A 223 2.02 -23.92 -10.22
CA SER A 223 3.35 -23.50 -9.78
C SER A 223 3.86 -24.36 -8.63
N GLU A 224 5.17 -24.60 -8.63
CA GLU A 224 5.88 -25.22 -7.51
C GLU A 224 6.91 -24.24 -6.91
N PRO A 225 7.09 -24.23 -5.57
CA PRO A 225 8.16 -23.46 -4.95
C PRO A 225 9.51 -24.18 -5.15
N VAL A 226 10.55 -23.40 -5.43
CA VAL A 226 11.93 -23.88 -5.60
C VAL A 226 12.82 -23.17 -4.60
N VAL A 227 13.50 -23.95 -3.76
CA VAL A 227 14.41 -23.44 -2.73
C VAL A 227 15.69 -24.26 -2.77
N ASP A 228 16.85 -23.59 -2.84
CA ASP A 228 18.13 -24.26 -2.73
C ASP A 228 18.45 -24.52 -1.23
N PRO A 229 18.64 -25.78 -0.80
CA PRO A 229 19.02 -26.11 0.57
C PRO A 229 20.26 -25.33 1.06
N ALA A 230 21.21 -25.02 0.17
CA ALA A 230 22.44 -24.31 0.52
C ALA A 230 22.19 -22.83 0.86
N GLU A 231 21.13 -22.21 0.33
CA GLU A 231 20.80 -20.80 0.59
C GLU A 231 19.98 -20.60 1.86
N ILE A 232 19.35 -21.68 2.37
CA ILE A 232 18.59 -21.67 3.61
C ILE A 232 19.29 -22.40 4.76
N ALA A 233 20.53 -22.88 4.55
CA ALA A 233 21.33 -23.50 5.58
C ALA A 233 21.65 -22.48 6.68
N LEU A 234 21.42 -22.88 7.93
CA LEU A 234 21.73 -22.08 9.12
C LEU A 234 22.75 -22.84 9.95
N THR A 235 23.73 -22.12 10.50
CA THR A 235 24.63 -22.65 11.52
C THR A 235 23.88 -22.90 12.83
N GLU A 236 24.43 -23.74 13.72
CA GLU A 236 23.83 -23.98 15.04
C GLU A 236 23.62 -22.68 15.84
N ALA A 237 24.55 -21.73 15.72
CA ALA A 237 24.47 -20.43 16.37
C ALA A 237 23.32 -19.58 15.79
N GLU A 238 23.16 -19.56 14.47
CA GLU A 238 22.06 -18.85 13.81
C GLU A 238 20.70 -19.46 14.16
N GLU A 239 20.59 -20.78 14.16
CA GLU A 239 19.37 -21.49 14.55
C GLU A 239 18.98 -21.15 16.00
N ALA A 240 19.95 -21.18 16.92
CA ALA A 240 19.74 -20.83 18.32
C ALA A 240 19.34 -19.35 18.52
N ALA A 241 19.79 -18.46 17.65
CA ALA A 241 19.45 -17.03 17.69
C ALA A 241 18.02 -16.73 17.20
N VAL A 242 17.38 -17.65 16.46
CA VAL A 242 15.98 -17.48 16.04
C VAL A 242 15.06 -17.78 17.22
N THR A 243 14.62 -16.75 17.93
CA THR A 243 13.68 -16.88 19.05
C THR A 243 12.22 -16.69 18.65
N ASP A 244 11.96 -15.97 17.56
CA ASP A 244 10.63 -15.68 17.07
C ASP A 244 9.96 -16.90 16.43
N ASN A 245 8.75 -17.23 16.90
CA ASN A 245 8.01 -18.42 16.45
C ASN A 245 7.55 -18.35 14.99
N VAL A 246 7.26 -17.17 14.45
CA VAL A 246 6.90 -17.00 13.03
C VAL A 246 8.12 -17.30 12.17
N LYS A 247 9.29 -16.81 12.57
CA LYS A 247 10.56 -17.08 11.87
C LYS A 247 10.92 -18.56 11.88
N LYS A 248 10.80 -19.24 13.02
CA LYS A 248 11.01 -20.71 13.11
C LYS A 248 10.13 -21.47 12.12
N LYS A 249 8.82 -21.19 12.13
CA LYS A 249 7.86 -21.81 11.22
C LYS A 249 8.14 -21.48 9.75
N ASN A 250 8.61 -20.28 9.45
CA ASN A 250 9.01 -19.91 8.09
C ASN A 250 10.19 -20.76 7.61
N ILE A 251 11.21 -20.94 8.45
CA ILE A 251 12.38 -21.76 8.13
C ILE A 251 11.95 -23.23 7.91
N GLU A 252 11.07 -23.76 8.75
CA GLU A 252 10.47 -25.10 8.55
C GLU A 252 9.80 -25.22 7.18
N VAL A 253 8.97 -24.26 6.79
CA VAL A 253 8.30 -24.27 5.47
C VAL A 253 9.29 -24.21 4.31
N LEU A 254 10.35 -23.40 4.44
CA LEU A 254 11.40 -23.33 3.41
C LEU A 254 12.17 -24.65 3.30
N ARG A 255 12.46 -25.32 4.42
CA ARG A 255 13.07 -26.66 4.46
C ARG A 255 12.15 -27.69 3.82
N ASP A 256 10.85 -27.64 4.11
CA ASP A 256 9.85 -28.49 3.48
C ASP A 256 9.84 -28.28 1.96
N PHE A 257 9.88 -27.02 1.48
CA PHE A 257 9.95 -26.74 0.04
C PHE A 257 11.25 -27.24 -0.59
N ALA A 258 12.39 -27.06 0.08
CA ALA A 258 13.69 -27.52 -0.41
C ALA A 258 13.80 -29.06 -0.49
N ALA A 259 13.07 -29.78 0.36
CA ALA A 259 13.06 -31.24 0.41
C ALA A 259 12.01 -31.90 -0.51
N ARG A 260 11.07 -31.13 -1.07
CA ARG A 260 10.03 -31.66 -1.98
C ARG A 260 10.64 -32.10 -3.30
N GLU A 261 10.22 -33.27 -3.77
CA GLU A 261 10.47 -33.68 -5.15
C GLU A 261 9.69 -32.76 -6.11
N ARG A 262 10.32 -32.40 -7.24
CA ARG A 262 9.68 -31.54 -8.24
C ARG A 262 8.54 -32.31 -8.92
N GLU A 263 7.36 -31.71 -8.92
CA GLU A 263 6.18 -32.24 -9.59
C GLU A 263 6.20 -31.96 -11.09
N GLY A 264 7.10 -31.06 -11.54
CA GLY A 264 7.22 -30.69 -12.95
C GLY A 264 6.11 -29.75 -13.41
N LYS A 265 5.58 -28.94 -12.48
CA LYS A 265 4.57 -27.93 -12.77
C LYS A 265 5.10 -26.91 -13.79
N PRO A 266 4.22 -26.34 -14.63
CA PRO A 266 4.63 -25.47 -15.74
C PRO A 266 5.23 -24.13 -15.29
N ARG A 267 5.04 -23.73 -14.02
CA ARG A 267 5.61 -22.51 -13.44
C ARG A 267 6.40 -22.82 -12.17
N ARG A 268 7.35 -21.95 -11.85
CA ARG A 268 8.26 -22.09 -10.70
C ARG A 268 8.36 -20.75 -9.97
N VAL A 269 8.29 -20.80 -8.64
CA VAL A 269 8.62 -19.66 -7.79
C VAL A 269 9.89 -19.98 -7.02
N HIS A 270 10.99 -19.35 -7.43
CA HIS A 270 12.29 -19.51 -6.79
C HIS A 270 12.39 -18.55 -5.60
N LEU A 271 12.60 -19.08 -4.40
CA LEU A 271 12.91 -18.28 -3.21
C LEU A 271 14.40 -18.32 -2.97
N ARG A 272 15.10 -17.26 -3.37
CA ARG A 272 16.55 -17.14 -3.28
C ARG A 272 16.94 -16.26 -2.11
N PHE A 273 17.93 -16.68 -1.34
CA PHE A 273 18.43 -15.96 -0.17
C PHE A 273 19.92 -15.67 -0.32
N LEU A 274 20.40 -14.72 0.50
CA LEU A 274 21.78 -14.26 0.44
C LEU A 274 22.18 -13.81 -0.98
N VAL A 275 21.32 -13.04 -1.65
CA VAL A 275 21.56 -12.57 -3.01
C VAL A 275 21.10 -11.12 -3.20
N SER A 276 21.95 -10.28 -3.78
CA SER A 276 21.67 -8.86 -4.04
C SER A 276 21.67 -8.58 -5.55
N PRO A 277 20.68 -7.87 -6.10
CA PRO A 277 20.80 -7.36 -7.46
C PRO A 277 21.90 -6.28 -7.52
N THR A 278 22.73 -6.34 -8.55
CA THR A 278 23.83 -5.38 -8.74
C THR A 278 23.69 -4.58 -10.03
N GLU A 279 23.00 -5.10 -11.04
CA GLU A 279 22.76 -4.43 -12.32
C GLU A 279 21.55 -5.05 -13.02
N ILE A 280 20.67 -4.21 -13.57
CA ILE A 280 19.63 -4.63 -14.51
C ILE A 280 20.20 -4.45 -15.91
N ILE A 281 20.29 -5.55 -16.65
CA ILE A 281 20.98 -5.61 -17.94
C ILE A 281 20.00 -5.17 -19.04
N ASP A 282 20.43 -4.26 -19.91
CA ASP A 282 19.71 -3.86 -21.12
C ASP A 282 19.82 -4.96 -22.18
N ASP A 283 18.71 -5.29 -22.86
CA ASP A 283 18.69 -6.20 -24.01
C ASP A 283 19.25 -5.58 -25.30
N GLY A 284 19.63 -4.31 -25.25
CA GLY A 284 20.14 -3.51 -26.36
C GLY A 284 19.07 -2.62 -27.00
N THR A 285 17.84 -2.66 -26.51
CA THR A 285 16.70 -1.88 -27.02
C THR A 285 16.08 -0.96 -25.95
N GLY A 286 16.67 -0.88 -24.76
CA GLY A 286 16.15 -0.13 -23.63
C GLY A 286 15.16 -0.93 -22.77
N HIS A 287 15.12 -2.26 -22.95
CA HIS A 287 14.31 -3.18 -22.18
C HIS A 287 15.17 -4.07 -21.29
N VAL A 288 14.58 -4.62 -20.22
CA VAL A 288 15.27 -5.58 -19.35
C VAL A 288 15.57 -6.87 -20.12
N GLY A 289 16.85 -7.19 -20.28
CA GLY A 289 17.35 -8.44 -20.86
C GLY A 289 17.83 -9.46 -19.82
N GLY A 290 18.09 -9.03 -18.59
CA GLY A 290 18.51 -9.91 -17.48
C GLY A 290 18.74 -9.16 -16.19
N LEU A 291 18.97 -9.90 -15.10
CA LEU A 291 19.32 -9.32 -13.80
C LEU A 291 20.62 -9.94 -13.30
N LYS A 292 21.67 -9.13 -13.20
CA LYS A 292 22.92 -9.54 -12.56
C LYS A 292 22.73 -9.47 -11.06
N VAL A 293 23.07 -10.55 -10.39
CA VAL A 293 23.01 -10.65 -8.93
C VAL A 293 24.35 -11.11 -8.38
N GLU A 294 24.64 -10.70 -7.15
CA GLU A 294 25.82 -11.07 -6.40
C GLU A 294 25.39 -11.91 -5.18
N ARG A 295 26.13 -12.99 -4.93
CA ARG A 295 25.96 -13.78 -3.71
C ARG A 295 26.47 -12.98 -2.51
N ASN A 296 25.75 -13.09 -1.40
CA ASN A 296 26.09 -12.45 -0.14
C ASN A 296 26.52 -13.50 0.89
N ARG A 297 27.21 -13.01 1.91
CA ARG A 297 27.30 -13.63 3.24
C ARG A 297 26.80 -12.64 4.29
N LEU A 298 26.47 -13.13 5.48
CA LEU A 298 26.20 -12.24 6.61
C LEU A 298 27.51 -11.92 7.35
N ASP A 299 27.71 -10.65 7.70
CA ASP A 299 28.75 -10.25 8.65
C ASP A 299 28.33 -10.55 10.10
N GLU A 300 29.22 -10.30 11.07
CA GLU A 300 28.96 -10.53 12.51
C GLU A 300 27.77 -9.72 13.05
N SER A 301 27.39 -8.63 12.36
CA SER A 301 26.25 -7.78 12.70
C SER A 301 24.95 -8.21 11.98
N GLY A 302 25.01 -9.27 11.16
CA GLY A 302 23.87 -9.75 10.37
C GLY A 302 23.57 -8.92 9.13
N ASN A 303 24.49 -8.07 8.67
CA ASN A 303 24.37 -7.34 7.41
C ASN A 303 24.82 -8.22 6.25
N ALA A 304 24.18 -8.03 5.09
CA ALA A 304 24.58 -8.70 3.87
C ALA A 304 25.81 -8.01 3.25
N VAL A 305 26.84 -8.81 2.96
CA VAL A 305 28.09 -8.37 2.30
C VAL A 305 28.34 -9.25 1.09
N GLY A 306 28.60 -8.63 -0.06
CA GLY A 306 28.90 -9.33 -1.31
C GLY A 306 30.14 -10.21 -1.23
N THR A 307 30.10 -11.37 -1.90
CA THR A 307 31.22 -12.32 -1.95
C THR A 307 32.11 -12.12 -3.18
N GLY A 308 31.69 -11.30 -4.15
CA GLY A 308 32.30 -11.21 -5.47
C GLY A 308 31.89 -12.32 -6.45
N GLU A 309 31.01 -13.23 -6.04
CA GLU A 309 30.45 -14.27 -6.91
C GLU A 309 29.16 -13.75 -7.58
N TYR A 310 29.14 -13.71 -8.91
CA TYR A 310 28.03 -13.17 -9.69
C TYR A 310 27.35 -14.23 -10.55
N GLU A 311 26.05 -14.07 -10.74
CA GLU A 311 25.27 -14.80 -11.76
C GLU A 311 24.32 -13.84 -12.48
N VAL A 312 23.81 -14.27 -13.63
CA VAL A 312 22.80 -13.52 -14.39
C VAL A 312 21.52 -14.35 -14.46
N LEU A 313 20.44 -13.79 -13.93
CA LEU A 313 19.11 -14.39 -14.00
C LEU A 313 18.44 -14.01 -15.33
N PRO A 314 17.82 -14.98 -16.05
CA PRO A 314 17.19 -14.75 -17.34
C PRO A 314 15.79 -14.14 -17.17
N VAL A 315 15.71 -12.88 -16.76
CA VAL A 315 14.47 -12.16 -16.50
C VAL A 315 14.26 -11.00 -17.45
N GLN A 316 12.99 -10.70 -17.77
CA GLN A 316 12.60 -9.58 -18.63
C GLN A 316 11.70 -8.58 -17.88
N MET A 317 11.39 -8.88 -16.62
CA MET A 317 10.68 -7.98 -15.72
C MET A 317 11.33 -8.01 -14.33
N VAL A 318 11.50 -6.84 -13.72
CA VAL A 318 12.02 -6.69 -12.36
C VAL A 318 11.01 -5.88 -11.54
N LEU A 319 10.51 -6.46 -10.45
CA LEU A 319 9.60 -5.84 -9.49
C LEU A 319 10.34 -5.53 -8.19
N ARG A 320 10.48 -4.23 -7.89
CA ARG A 320 11.16 -3.76 -6.67
C ARG A 320 10.17 -3.76 -5.51
N SER A 321 10.35 -4.66 -4.54
CA SER A 321 9.54 -4.76 -3.32
C SER A 321 10.38 -4.49 -2.06
N VAL A 322 11.20 -3.43 -2.09
CA VAL A 322 12.15 -3.06 -1.03
C VAL A 322 11.60 -2.03 -0.03
N GLY A 323 10.29 -1.79 -0.08
CA GLY A 323 9.53 -0.97 0.87
C GLY A 323 8.96 0.29 0.24
N TYR A 324 7.77 0.67 0.69
CA TYR A 324 7.13 1.93 0.28
C TYR A 324 7.91 3.14 0.82
N ARG A 325 7.55 4.32 0.32
CA ARG A 325 8.04 5.62 0.75
C ARG A 325 6.91 6.67 0.67
N GLY A 326 6.86 7.57 1.65
CA GLY A 326 6.00 8.75 1.57
C GLY A 326 6.39 9.69 0.43
N VAL A 327 5.47 10.58 0.08
CA VAL A 327 5.66 11.65 -0.89
C VAL A 327 5.38 12.97 -0.19
N ALA A 328 6.22 13.98 -0.43
CA ALA A 328 6.04 15.30 0.14
C ALA A 328 4.73 15.93 -0.36
N LEU A 329 4.00 16.59 0.54
CA LEU A 329 2.81 17.37 0.18
C LEU A 329 3.18 18.86 0.05
N PRO A 330 2.65 19.58 -0.95
CA PRO A 330 2.89 21.02 -1.07
C PRO A 330 2.54 21.78 0.22
N GLY A 331 3.49 22.55 0.74
CA GLY A 331 3.31 23.37 1.95
C GLY A 331 3.52 22.64 3.28
N VAL A 332 3.71 21.31 3.27
CA VAL A 332 3.85 20.49 4.49
C VAL A 332 5.30 20.05 4.70
N PRO A 333 5.86 20.11 5.92
CA PRO A 333 7.21 19.61 6.21
C PRO A 333 7.39 18.13 5.82
N PHE A 334 8.58 17.76 5.35
CA PHE A 334 8.87 16.39 4.94
C PHE A 334 10.34 16.01 5.20
N ASP A 335 10.58 14.85 5.83
CA ASP A 335 11.91 14.26 5.96
C ASP A 335 12.17 13.38 4.73
N GLU A 336 12.97 13.88 3.79
CA GLU A 336 13.29 13.17 2.55
C GLU A 336 14.03 11.84 2.77
N ARG A 337 14.80 11.73 3.85
CA ARG A 337 15.57 10.51 4.13
C ARG A 337 14.66 9.41 4.67
N ARG A 338 13.77 9.75 5.60
CA ARG A 338 12.83 8.79 6.22
C ARG A 338 11.56 8.60 5.40
N GLY A 339 11.22 9.54 4.53
CA GLY A 339 10.00 9.51 3.72
C GLY A 339 8.73 9.68 4.54
N VAL A 340 8.75 10.56 5.55
CA VAL A 340 7.65 10.80 6.51
C VAL A 340 7.51 12.30 6.80
N ILE A 341 6.36 12.72 7.32
CA ILE A 341 6.19 14.07 7.89
C ILE A 341 6.84 14.08 9.29
N PRO A 342 7.81 14.99 9.55
CA PRO A 342 8.45 15.10 10.87
C PRO A 342 7.42 15.49 11.93
N ASN A 343 7.41 14.75 13.04
CA ASN A 343 6.36 14.86 14.05
C ASN A 343 6.82 14.38 15.43
N GLU A 344 6.16 14.92 16.46
CA GLU A 344 6.26 14.49 17.85
C GLU A 344 4.91 13.96 18.32
N GLU A 345 4.82 12.65 18.58
CA GLU A 345 3.60 11.93 18.94
C GLU A 345 2.40 12.14 17.99
N GLY A 346 2.65 12.60 16.76
CA GLY A 346 1.64 12.90 15.75
C GLY A 346 1.36 14.39 15.56
N ARG A 347 1.91 15.30 16.39
CA ARG A 347 1.94 16.74 16.09
C ARG A 347 3.02 17.04 15.06
N VAL A 348 2.69 17.73 13.98
CA VAL A 348 3.70 18.09 12.97
C VAL A 348 4.66 19.11 13.57
N GLU A 349 5.97 18.85 13.42
CA GLU A 349 7.01 19.70 14.01
C GLU A 349 6.92 21.14 13.47
N GLY A 350 6.85 22.11 14.38
CA GLY A 350 6.76 23.54 14.03
C GLY A 350 5.42 23.99 13.44
N ARG A 351 4.37 23.16 13.47
CA ARG A 351 3.06 23.46 12.87
C ARG A 351 1.91 23.25 13.87
N VAL A 352 1.42 24.34 14.45
CA VAL A 352 0.27 24.29 15.38
C VAL A 352 -1.01 23.97 14.62
N GLY A 353 -1.81 23.04 15.13
CA GLY A 353 -3.06 22.61 14.50
C GLY A 353 -2.89 21.59 13.37
N GLU A 354 -1.66 21.17 13.08
CA GLU A 354 -1.37 20.17 12.06
C GLU A 354 -0.87 18.87 12.70
N TYR A 355 -1.44 17.75 12.26
CA TYR A 355 -1.21 16.43 12.81
C TYR A 355 -0.98 15.40 11.70
N THR A 356 -0.42 14.26 12.04
CA THR A 356 -0.16 13.17 11.09
C THR A 356 -0.35 11.81 11.75
N ALA A 357 -0.88 10.84 11.00
CA ALA A 357 -1.09 9.47 11.46
C ALA A 357 -0.88 8.42 10.35
N GLY A 358 -0.62 7.18 10.76
CA GLY A 358 -0.41 6.05 9.86
C GLY A 358 1.00 6.05 9.25
N TRP A 359 1.10 5.56 8.01
CA TRP A 359 2.40 5.36 7.36
C TRP A 359 3.16 6.66 7.08
N ILE A 360 2.47 7.77 6.80
CA ILE A 360 3.13 9.07 6.60
C ILE A 360 3.73 9.64 7.90
N LYS A 361 3.28 9.15 9.07
CA LYS A 361 3.84 9.47 10.40
C LYS A 361 4.98 8.54 10.79
N ARG A 362 4.75 7.23 10.70
CA ARG A 362 5.62 6.19 11.30
C ARG A 362 6.56 5.50 10.31
N GLY A 363 6.36 5.72 9.02
CA GLY A 363 6.93 4.93 7.94
C GLY A 363 6.06 3.71 7.59
N PRO A 364 6.26 3.10 6.42
CA PRO A 364 5.36 2.10 5.86
C PRO A 364 5.62 0.70 6.39
N SER A 365 5.26 0.51 7.66
CA SER A 365 5.32 -0.79 8.33
C SER A 365 4.07 -1.03 9.17
N GLY A 366 3.81 -2.31 9.44
CA GLY A 366 2.64 -2.76 10.18
C GLY A 366 1.42 -3.04 9.30
N VAL A 367 0.46 -3.75 9.90
CA VAL A 367 -0.78 -4.18 9.24
C VAL A 367 -1.88 -3.14 9.43
N VAL A 368 -3.04 -3.34 8.77
CA VAL A 368 -4.21 -2.43 8.88
C VAL A 368 -4.54 -2.08 10.33
N GLY A 369 -4.52 -3.06 11.24
CA GLY A 369 -4.84 -2.86 12.66
C GLY A 369 -3.84 -1.99 13.42
N THR A 370 -2.56 -1.97 13.04
CA THR A 370 -1.53 -1.13 13.68
C THR A 370 -1.87 0.35 13.55
N ASN A 371 -2.53 0.75 12.45
CA ASN A 371 -2.90 2.13 12.20
C ASN A 371 -4.05 2.63 13.09
N ARG A 372 -4.85 1.74 13.69
CA ARG A 372 -5.95 2.13 14.58
C ARG A 372 -5.40 2.81 15.84
N LYS A 373 -4.51 2.12 16.55
CA LYS A 373 -3.89 2.66 17.77
C LYS A 373 -3.15 3.96 17.49
N ASP A 374 -2.35 3.99 16.44
CA ASP A 374 -1.58 5.18 16.06
C ASP A 374 -2.47 6.41 15.74
N ALA A 375 -3.58 6.20 15.02
CA ALA A 375 -4.56 7.24 14.77
C ALA A 375 -5.25 7.72 16.06
N THR A 376 -5.66 6.79 16.93
CA THR A 376 -6.24 7.12 18.24
C THR A 376 -5.28 7.93 19.12
N ASP A 377 -4.01 7.52 19.19
CA ASP A 377 -2.99 8.22 19.97
C ASP A 377 -2.76 9.64 19.41
N THR A 378 -2.75 9.81 18.08
CA THR A 378 -2.64 11.13 17.43
C THR A 378 -3.84 12.02 17.74
N VAL A 379 -5.06 11.48 17.66
CA VAL A 379 -6.28 12.23 17.99
C VAL A 379 -6.31 12.63 19.45
N ALA A 380 -5.79 11.82 20.37
CA ALA A 380 -5.66 12.20 21.78
C ALA A 380 -4.78 13.45 21.95
N GLN A 381 -3.70 13.56 21.17
CA GLN A 381 -2.84 14.76 21.16
C GLN A 381 -3.56 15.99 20.60
N LEU A 382 -4.36 15.82 19.55
CA LEU A 382 -5.21 16.88 19.01
C LEU A 382 -6.21 17.38 20.06
N LEU A 383 -6.95 16.48 20.70
CA LEU A 383 -7.94 16.83 21.72
C LEU A 383 -7.30 17.52 22.93
N ALA A 384 -6.12 17.08 23.35
CA ALA A 384 -5.34 17.75 24.39
C ALA A 384 -4.97 19.20 24.02
N ASP A 385 -4.68 19.48 22.75
CA ASP A 385 -4.38 20.84 22.29
C ASP A 385 -5.64 21.72 22.21
N VAL A 386 -6.79 21.14 21.84
CA VAL A 386 -8.08 21.83 21.88
C VAL A 386 -8.44 22.19 23.32
N HIS A 387 -8.40 21.24 24.25
CA HIS A 387 -8.68 21.48 25.68
C HIS A 387 -7.69 22.45 26.32
N GLY A 388 -6.44 22.45 25.85
CA GLY A 388 -5.42 23.41 26.26
C GLY A 388 -5.54 24.80 25.62
N GLY A 389 -6.53 25.04 24.76
CA GLY A 389 -6.73 26.32 24.09
C GLY A 389 -5.61 26.72 23.12
N LYS A 390 -4.86 25.73 22.60
CA LYS A 390 -3.67 25.98 21.77
C LYS A 390 -3.98 26.25 20.30
N LEU A 391 -5.16 25.86 19.83
CA LEU A 391 -5.52 25.99 18.42
C LEU A 391 -6.01 27.42 18.09
N PRO A 392 -5.53 28.02 16.99
CA PRO A 392 -5.86 29.41 16.62
C PRO A 392 -7.29 29.60 16.11
N GLY A 393 -7.98 28.52 15.75
CA GLY A 393 -9.32 28.52 15.16
C GLY A 393 -9.34 28.96 13.69
N ALA A 394 -10.18 28.31 12.88
CA ALA A 394 -10.36 28.66 11.47
C ALA A 394 -11.19 29.96 11.28
N ALA A 395 -10.83 30.72 10.25
CA ALA A 395 -11.52 31.96 9.87
C ALA A 395 -12.87 31.70 9.21
N HIS A 396 -12.97 30.63 8.40
CA HIS A 396 -14.17 30.27 7.65
C HIS A 396 -14.56 28.80 7.87
N PRO A 397 -15.00 28.44 9.09
CA PRO A 397 -15.13 27.06 9.55
C PRO A 397 -16.40 26.34 9.08
N THR A 398 -17.15 26.87 8.11
CA THR A 398 -18.43 26.26 7.72
C THR A 398 -18.26 25.27 6.56
N ARG A 399 -19.13 24.26 6.48
CA ARG A 399 -19.13 23.30 5.36
C ARG A 399 -19.39 24.01 4.04
N GLU A 400 -20.28 25.00 4.06
CA GLU A 400 -20.69 25.80 2.90
C GLU A 400 -19.53 26.64 2.35
N ALA A 401 -18.62 27.10 3.21
CA ALA A 401 -17.44 27.84 2.76
C ALA A 401 -16.47 26.94 1.96
N VAL A 402 -16.32 25.68 2.39
CA VAL A 402 -15.53 24.66 1.67
C VAL A 402 -16.22 24.29 0.35
N ASP A 403 -17.55 24.16 0.34
CA ASP A 403 -18.31 23.88 -0.88
C ASP A 403 -18.18 25.02 -1.90
N ALA A 404 -18.28 26.27 -1.44
CA ALA A 404 -18.07 27.44 -2.29
C ALA A 404 -16.65 27.51 -2.85
N LEU A 405 -15.64 27.15 -2.05
CA LEU A 405 -14.24 27.08 -2.50
C LEU A 405 -14.07 26.05 -3.63
N LEU A 406 -14.53 24.82 -3.43
CA LEU A 406 -14.37 23.73 -4.40
C LEU A 406 -15.21 23.97 -5.66
N ALA A 407 -16.43 24.49 -5.50
CA ALA A 407 -17.29 24.89 -6.62
C ALA A 407 -16.67 26.04 -7.42
N GLY A 408 -16.11 27.06 -6.76
CA GLY A 408 -15.42 28.17 -7.42
C GLY A 408 -14.18 27.73 -8.22
N ARG A 409 -13.61 26.56 -7.90
CA ARG A 409 -12.52 25.92 -8.65
C ARG A 409 -12.99 24.88 -9.66
N ASN A 410 -14.31 24.69 -9.82
CA ASN A 410 -14.91 23.66 -10.68
C ASN A 410 -14.44 22.25 -10.36
N VAL A 411 -14.14 21.96 -9.09
CA VAL A 411 -13.70 20.62 -8.66
C VAL A 411 -14.91 19.69 -8.69
N PRO A 412 -14.89 18.59 -9.47
CA PRO A 412 -16.00 17.66 -9.54
C PRO A 412 -15.94 16.72 -8.33
N VAL A 413 -16.32 17.26 -7.16
CA VAL A 413 -16.38 16.53 -5.89
C VAL A 413 -17.24 15.27 -6.06
N TYR A 414 -16.77 14.18 -5.48
CA TYR A 414 -17.42 12.88 -5.49
C TYR A 414 -17.74 12.48 -4.06
N SER A 415 -19.03 12.47 -3.72
CA SER A 415 -19.51 12.31 -2.34
C SER A 415 -19.46 10.85 -1.89
N PHE A 416 -19.71 10.61 -0.60
CA PHE A 416 -19.85 9.23 -0.10
C PHE A 416 -21.04 8.50 -0.75
N ALA A 417 -22.12 9.22 -1.05
CA ALA A 417 -23.30 8.63 -1.67
C ALA A 417 -23.04 8.26 -3.15
N ASP A 418 -22.26 9.07 -3.86
CA ASP A 418 -21.78 8.72 -5.21
C ASP A 418 -20.91 7.45 -5.16
N TRP A 419 -19.98 7.38 -4.19
CA TRP A 419 -19.22 6.16 -3.94
C TRP A 419 -20.11 4.94 -3.66
N GLN A 420 -21.16 5.08 -2.85
CA GLN A 420 -22.09 3.98 -2.58
C GLN A 420 -22.82 3.51 -3.84
N ALA A 421 -23.17 4.42 -4.75
CA ALA A 421 -23.77 4.08 -6.05
C ALA A 421 -22.78 3.27 -6.92
N LEU A 422 -21.51 3.69 -6.98
CA LEU A 422 -20.46 2.95 -7.66
C LEU A 422 -20.21 1.58 -7.01
N ASP A 423 -20.08 1.52 -5.68
CA ASP A 423 -19.83 0.27 -4.95
C ASP A 423 -20.96 -0.75 -5.19
N ALA A 424 -22.22 -0.31 -5.13
CA ALA A 424 -23.37 -1.16 -5.43
C ALA A 424 -23.32 -1.69 -6.87
N HIS A 425 -22.93 -0.86 -7.85
CA HIS A 425 -22.78 -1.29 -9.23
C HIS A 425 -21.63 -2.31 -9.41
N GLU A 426 -20.46 -2.06 -8.80
CA GLU A 426 -19.33 -2.98 -8.84
C GLU A 426 -19.68 -4.34 -8.22
N VAL A 427 -20.36 -4.33 -7.07
CA VAL A 427 -20.78 -5.54 -6.35
C VAL A 427 -21.82 -6.31 -7.16
N ALA A 428 -22.88 -5.66 -7.64
CA ALA A 428 -23.93 -6.32 -8.42
C ALA A 428 -23.37 -6.97 -9.70
N THR A 429 -22.51 -6.26 -10.42
CA THR A 429 -21.89 -6.78 -11.65
C THR A 429 -20.94 -7.94 -11.34
N GLY A 430 -20.14 -7.85 -10.27
CA GLY A 430 -19.27 -8.94 -9.85
C GLY A 430 -20.04 -10.20 -9.45
N GLN A 431 -21.14 -10.04 -8.70
CA GLN A 431 -21.97 -11.17 -8.27
C GLN A 431 -22.59 -11.92 -9.46
N ALA A 432 -23.01 -11.19 -10.50
CA ALA A 432 -23.49 -11.79 -11.74
C ALA A 432 -22.42 -12.63 -12.46
N GLU A 433 -21.13 -12.34 -12.23
CA GLU A 433 -19.98 -13.08 -12.76
C GLU A 433 -19.42 -14.15 -11.79
N GLY A 434 -20.03 -14.33 -10.60
CA GLY A 434 -19.55 -15.24 -9.57
C GLY A 434 -18.34 -14.72 -8.77
N ARG A 435 -18.19 -13.40 -8.69
CA ARG A 435 -17.06 -12.70 -8.03
C ARG A 435 -17.57 -11.74 -6.95
N PRO A 436 -16.73 -11.32 -5.97
CA PRO A 436 -17.16 -10.39 -4.93
C PRO A 436 -17.56 -9.01 -5.46
N ARG A 437 -16.86 -8.52 -6.48
CA ARG A 437 -17.12 -7.26 -7.19
C ARG A 437 -16.37 -7.24 -8.53
N ARG A 438 -16.83 -6.42 -9.46
CA ARG A 438 -16.14 -6.08 -10.72
C ARG A 438 -15.77 -4.60 -10.68
N LYS A 439 -14.49 -4.30 -10.42
CA LYS A 439 -14.03 -2.92 -10.26
C LYS A 439 -14.12 -2.14 -11.57
N ILE A 440 -14.64 -0.92 -11.50
CA ILE A 440 -14.44 0.09 -12.55
C ILE A 440 -13.08 0.74 -12.28
N VAL A 441 -12.23 0.78 -13.30
CA VAL A 441 -10.82 1.16 -13.13
C VAL A 441 -10.48 2.51 -13.74
N HIS A 442 -11.29 3.03 -14.66
CA HIS A 442 -11.05 4.35 -15.26
C HIS A 442 -11.78 5.44 -14.48
N ARG A 443 -11.06 6.50 -14.11
CA ARG A 443 -11.59 7.61 -13.30
C ARG A 443 -12.83 8.25 -13.92
N GLU A 444 -12.81 8.50 -15.22
CA GLU A 444 -13.96 9.08 -15.94
C GLU A 444 -15.23 8.22 -15.79
N MET A 445 -15.08 6.90 -15.94
CA MET A 445 -16.18 5.95 -15.75
C MET A 445 -16.65 5.93 -14.29
N MET A 446 -15.73 5.95 -13.31
CA MET A 446 -16.10 6.05 -11.89
C MET A 446 -16.96 7.30 -11.64
N LEU A 447 -16.53 8.47 -12.16
CA LEU A 447 -17.21 9.74 -11.98
C LEU A 447 -18.58 9.82 -12.68
N GLY A 448 -18.85 8.94 -13.64
CA GLY A 448 -20.16 8.77 -14.28
C GLY A 448 -21.19 8.04 -13.41
N HIS A 449 -20.75 7.26 -12.42
CA HIS A 449 -21.64 6.62 -11.44
C HIS A 449 -21.90 7.58 -10.27
N ARG A 450 -22.86 8.50 -10.44
CA ARG A 450 -23.30 9.41 -9.37
C ARG A 450 -24.66 9.01 -8.85
N GLN A 451 -24.94 9.40 -7.61
CA GLN A 451 -26.32 9.44 -7.16
C GLN A 451 -27.02 10.56 -7.95
N GLY A 452 -28.09 10.21 -8.67
CA GLY A 452 -28.78 11.08 -9.63
C GLY A 452 -29.41 12.33 -9.04
#